data_AF-A0A6N6T4X6-F1
#
_entry.id   AF-A0A6N6T4X6-F1
#
_cell.length_a   1.000
_cell.length_b   1.000
_cell.length_c   1.000
_cell.angle_alpha   90.00
_cell.angle_beta   90.00
_cell.angle_gamma   90.00
#
_symmetry.space_group_name_H-M   'P 1'
#
loop_
_entity.id
_entity.type
_entity.pdbx_description
1 polymer ?
#
loop_
_entity_poly.entity_id
_entity_poly.type
_entity_poly.pdbx_seq_one_letter_code
_entity_poly.pdbx_strand_id
1 'polypeptide(L)'
;MSLSGIGTVRRIRELLFNAPWSNFDLMASAITFWIGAYLLATPTMFVQIGGVYASMATVAPEWVWGGLFIGLGSVGVMTVLWCQCPRFVWRLLARMGVAFCLLTFALNNLSYAPPPLSTVTYGFLSLWALWGVLRTKASGR
;
A
#
# COMPACT_ATOMS: atom_id res chain seq x y z
N MET A 1 -9.24 -31.35 7.45
CA MET A 1 -8.34 -30.56 8.34
C MET A 1 -7.40 -29.74 7.46
N SER A 2 -7.20 -28.47 7.80
CA SER A 2 -6.85 -27.34 6.91
C SER A 2 -5.57 -27.49 6.06
N LEU A 3 -5.74 -27.76 4.76
CA LEU A 3 -4.70 -27.63 3.72
C LEU A 3 -4.26 -26.17 3.49
N SER A 4 -5.05 -25.19 3.95
CA SER A 4 -4.77 -23.77 3.74
C SER A 4 -3.59 -23.27 4.57
N GLY A 5 -3.44 -23.75 5.81
CA GLY A 5 -2.37 -23.29 6.71
C GLY A 5 -0.96 -23.69 6.24
N ILE A 6 -0.81 -24.90 5.69
CA ILE A 6 0.47 -25.41 5.17
C ILE A 6 0.92 -24.61 3.94
N GLY A 7 -0.02 -24.21 3.08
CA GLY A 7 0.26 -23.40 1.89
C GLY A 7 0.73 -21.98 2.22
N THR A 8 0.06 -21.31 3.17
CA THR A 8 0.42 -19.94 3.58
C THR A 8 1.80 -19.89 4.24
N VAL A 9 2.11 -20.83 5.13
CA VAL A 9 3.43 -20.90 5.80
C VAL A 9 4.55 -21.16 4.79
N ARG A 10 4.33 -22.05 3.81
CA ARG A 10 5.31 -22.28 2.72
C ARG A 10 5.53 -21.02 1.90
N ARG A 11 4.46 -20.27 1.61
CA ARG A 11 4.54 -19.04 0.83
C ARG A 11 5.27 -17.93 1.59
N ILE A 12 4.99 -17.73 2.87
CA ILE A 12 5.72 -16.77 3.71
C ILE A 12 7.22 -17.11 3.74
N ARG A 13 7.56 -18.39 3.86
CA ARG A 13 8.96 -18.84 3.79
C ARG A 13 9.59 -18.54 2.41
N GLU A 14 8.89 -18.84 1.31
CA GLU A 14 9.36 -18.47 -0.04
C GLU A 14 9.54 -16.96 -0.21
N LEU A 15 8.64 -16.14 0.35
CA LEU A 15 8.73 -14.68 0.31
C LEU A 15 9.99 -14.18 1.04
N LEU A 16 10.19 -14.66 2.28
CA LEU A 16 11.32 -14.28 3.12
C LEU A 16 12.68 -14.67 2.51
N PHE A 17 12.78 -15.84 1.88
CA PHE A 17 14.06 -16.39 1.45
C PHE A 17 14.34 -16.32 -0.05
N ASN A 18 13.30 -16.36 -0.91
CA ASN A 18 13.47 -16.55 -2.36
C ASN A 18 12.89 -15.43 -3.23
N ALA A 19 12.09 -14.51 -2.67
CA ALA A 19 11.43 -13.45 -3.42
C ALA A 19 11.55 -12.08 -2.73
N PRO A 20 12.75 -11.46 -2.73
CA PRO A 20 13.01 -10.21 -2.01
C PRO A 20 12.07 -9.07 -2.41
N TRP A 21 11.60 -9.07 -3.66
CA TRP A 21 10.68 -8.05 -4.17
C TRP A 21 9.25 -8.21 -3.68
N SER A 22 8.83 -9.44 -3.37
CA SER A 22 7.53 -9.67 -2.80
C SER A 22 7.48 -9.29 -1.31
N ASN A 23 8.63 -9.24 -0.62
CA ASN A 23 8.71 -8.62 0.70
C ASN A 23 8.45 -7.11 0.62
N PHE A 24 8.97 -6.43 -0.41
CA PHE A 24 8.66 -5.02 -0.62
C PHE A 24 7.17 -4.80 -0.89
N ASP A 25 6.57 -5.58 -1.80
CA ASP A 25 5.14 -5.49 -2.09
C ASP A 25 4.29 -5.74 -0.84
N LEU A 26 4.69 -6.72 -0.01
CA LEU A 26 4.03 -6.99 1.27
C LEU A 26 4.13 -5.79 2.22
N MET A 27 5.33 -5.21 2.37
CA MET A 27 5.55 -4.05 3.22
C MET A 27 4.77 -2.82 2.73
N ALA A 28 4.82 -2.51 1.44
CA ALA A 28 4.09 -1.39 0.85
C ALA A 28 2.58 -1.54 1.03
N SER A 29 2.06 -2.76 0.84
CA SER A 29 0.64 -3.07 1.06
C SER A 29 0.25 -2.98 2.53
N ALA A 30 1.09 -3.47 3.45
CA ALA A 30 0.88 -3.39 4.88
C ALA A 30 0.94 -1.94 5.39
N ILE A 31 1.91 -1.14 4.91
CA ILE A 31 2.00 0.29 5.21
C ILE A 31 0.73 0.99 4.76
N THR A 32 0.27 0.73 3.52
CA THR A 32 -0.96 1.32 2.99
C THR A 32 -2.18 0.95 3.83
N PHE A 33 -2.30 -0.33 4.20
CA PHE A 33 -3.35 -0.81 5.09
C PHE A 33 -3.34 -0.09 6.44
N TRP A 34 -2.17 0.00 7.09
CA TRP A 34 -2.04 0.63 8.40
C TRP A 34 -2.23 2.13 8.37
N ILE A 35 -1.84 2.83 7.30
CA ILE A 35 -2.19 4.24 7.10
C ILE A 35 -3.72 4.39 7.05
N GLY A 36 -4.41 3.54 6.29
CA GLY A 36 -5.87 3.58 6.22
C GLY A 36 -6.53 3.28 7.57
N ALA A 37 -6.05 2.26 8.28
CA ALA A 37 -6.52 1.93 9.63
C ALA A 37 -6.30 3.08 10.61
N TYR A 38 -5.15 3.74 10.52
CA TYR A 38 -4.85 4.91 11.33
C TYR A 38 -5.81 6.06 11.05
N LEU A 39 -6.07 6.38 9.77
CA LEU A 39 -7.03 7.43 9.38
C LEU A 39 -8.44 7.18 9.90
N LEU A 40 -8.89 5.91 9.95
CA LEU A 40 -10.19 5.56 10.52
C LEU A 40 -10.20 5.65 12.05
N ALA A 41 -9.08 5.32 12.70
CA ALA A 41 -8.95 5.37 14.15
C ALA A 41 -8.81 6.81 14.70
N THR A 42 -8.35 7.75 13.87
CA THR A 42 -8.17 9.17 14.22
C THR A 42 -9.13 10.07 13.43
N PRO A 43 -10.46 9.99 13.69
CA PRO A 43 -11.40 10.90 13.05
C PRO A 43 -11.01 12.35 13.39
N THR A 44 -11.06 13.26 12.41
CA THR A 44 -10.61 14.67 12.45
C THR A 44 -9.10 14.92 12.29
N MET A 45 -8.30 13.91 11.94
CA MET A 45 -6.86 14.09 11.69
C MET A 45 -6.55 15.16 10.65
N PHE A 46 -7.38 15.31 9.59
CA PHE A 46 -7.11 16.31 8.55
C PHE A 46 -7.30 17.73 9.06
N VAL A 47 -8.16 17.93 10.06
CA VAL A 47 -8.40 19.22 10.71
C VAL A 47 -7.30 19.52 11.74
N GLN A 48 -6.85 18.51 12.48
CA GLN A 48 -5.89 18.69 13.58
C GLN A 48 -4.45 18.92 13.09
N ILE A 49 -4.04 18.30 11.99
CA ILE A 49 -2.65 18.39 11.50
C ILE A 49 -2.53 19.53 10.49
N GLY A 50 -2.62 20.76 11.00
CA GLY A 50 -2.00 21.98 10.47
C GLY A 50 -2.14 22.28 8.97
N GLY A 51 -3.15 21.73 8.27
CA GLY A 51 -3.29 21.88 6.83
C GLY A 51 -2.41 20.95 5.96
N VAL A 52 -1.63 20.03 6.54
CA VAL A 52 -0.80 19.06 5.78
C VAL A 52 -1.66 18.18 4.88
N TYR A 53 -2.86 17.84 5.33
CA TYR A 53 -3.83 17.04 4.57
C TYR A 53 -4.91 17.87 3.89
N ALA A 54 -4.76 19.20 3.82
CA ALA A 54 -5.76 20.07 3.23
C ALA A 54 -6.09 19.67 1.77
N SER A 55 -5.07 19.34 0.97
CA SER A 55 -5.22 18.89 -0.42
C SER A 55 -6.01 17.58 -0.55
N MET A 56 -5.89 16.65 0.40
CA MET A 56 -6.71 15.42 0.40
C MET A 56 -8.11 15.67 0.95
N ALA A 57 -8.24 16.56 1.94
CA ALA A 57 -9.51 16.93 2.55
C ALA A 57 -10.47 17.65 1.59
N THR A 58 -9.95 18.39 0.60
CA THR A 58 -10.78 19.02 -0.44
C THR A 58 -11.41 18.00 -1.40
N VAL A 59 -10.79 16.84 -1.57
CA VAL A 59 -11.25 15.80 -2.49
C VAL A 59 -12.25 14.87 -1.81
N ALA A 60 -11.93 14.40 -0.61
CA ALA A 60 -12.79 13.48 0.15
C ALA A 60 -12.49 13.51 1.66
N PRO A 61 -13.46 13.17 2.52
CA PRO A 61 -13.26 13.12 3.97
C PRO A 61 -12.36 11.93 4.38
N GLU A 62 -11.83 11.98 5.61
CA GLU A 62 -10.86 11.02 6.13
C GLU A 62 -11.33 9.57 6.03
N TRP A 63 -12.62 9.31 6.29
CA TRP A 63 -13.16 7.96 6.29
C TRP A 63 -13.17 7.32 4.88
N VAL A 64 -13.34 8.13 3.83
CA VAL A 64 -13.28 7.66 2.44
C VAL A 64 -11.84 7.26 2.10
N TRP A 65 -10.88 8.13 2.43
CA TRP A 65 -9.47 7.85 2.22
C TRP A 65 -9.00 6.65 3.05
N GLY A 66 -9.40 6.58 4.32
CA GLY A 66 -9.10 5.46 5.22
C GLY A 66 -9.65 4.14 4.68
N GLY A 67 -10.92 4.12 4.28
CA GLY A 67 -11.54 2.95 3.65
C GLY A 67 -10.86 2.51 2.36
N LEU A 68 -10.51 3.47 1.50
CA LEU A 68 -9.79 3.20 0.24
C LEU A 68 -8.40 2.58 0.50
N PHE A 69 -7.65 3.15 1.44
CA PHE A 69 -6.32 2.67 1.81
C PHE A 69 -6.37 1.27 2.44
N ILE A 70 -7.34 1.01 3.32
CA ILE A 70 -7.57 -0.33 3.87
C ILE A 70 -7.93 -1.30 2.75
N GLY A 71 -8.85 -0.94 1.86
CA GLY A 71 -9.30 -1.80 0.77
C GLY A 71 -8.15 -2.19 -0.15
N LEU A 72 -7.44 -1.20 -0.70
CA LEU A 72 -6.32 -1.43 -1.62
C LEU A 72 -5.11 -2.09 -0.93
N GLY A 73 -4.81 -1.70 0.32
CA GLY A 73 -3.77 -2.34 1.13
C GLY A 73 -4.09 -3.80 1.45
N SER A 74 -5.34 -4.11 1.80
CA SER A 74 -5.80 -5.50 2.05
C SER A 74 -5.68 -6.35 0.79
N VAL A 75 -6.12 -5.84 -0.36
CA VAL A 75 -5.97 -6.55 -1.65
C VAL A 75 -4.49 -6.78 -1.97
N GLY A 76 -3.62 -5.80 -1.71
CA GLY A 76 -2.16 -5.95 -1.81
C GLY A 76 -1.63 -7.08 -0.91
N VAL A 77 -1.96 -7.07 0.38
CA VAL A 77 -1.52 -8.10 1.34
C VAL A 77 -2.05 -9.48 0.93
N MET A 78 -3.33 -9.59 0.59
CA MET A 78 -3.95 -10.85 0.17
C MET A 78 -3.30 -11.40 -1.08
N THR A 79 -3.03 -10.57 -2.09
CA THR A 79 -2.39 -11.03 -3.34
C THR A 79 -0.95 -11.52 -3.12
N VAL A 80 -0.21 -10.94 -2.18
CA VAL A 80 1.15 -11.39 -1.85
C VAL A 80 1.13 -12.67 -1.01
N LEU A 81 0.24 -12.76 -0.01
CA LEU A 81 0.13 -13.92 0.88
C LEU A 81 -0.67 -15.08 0.29
N TRP A 82 -1.25 -14.91 -0.91
CA TRP A 82 -2.05 -15.95 -1.55
C TRP A 82 -1.22 -17.22 -1.79
N CYS A 83 -1.79 -18.38 -1.47
CA CYS A 83 -1.10 -19.67 -1.55
C CYS A 83 -0.67 -20.04 -2.98
N GLN A 84 -1.38 -19.53 -3.99
CA GLN A 84 -1.06 -19.68 -5.40
C GLN A 84 -0.76 -18.31 -6.01
N CYS A 85 0.11 -18.25 -7.02
CA CYS A 85 0.39 -16.99 -7.71
C CYS A 85 -0.92 -16.45 -8.31
N PRO A 86 -1.44 -15.29 -7.85
CA PRO A 86 -2.67 -14.73 -8.41
C PRO A 86 -2.46 -14.38 -9.89
N ARG A 87 -3.55 -14.38 -10.66
CA ARG A 87 -3.50 -13.99 -12.08
C ARG A 87 -2.85 -12.63 -12.24
N PHE A 88 -2.16 -12.43 -13.36
CA PHE A 88 -1.43 -11.21 -13.68
C PHE A 88 -2.24 -9.93 -13.43
N VAL A 89 -3.49 -9.91 -13.91
CA VAL A 89 -4.40 -8.75 -13.77
C VAL A 89 -4.63 -8.39 -12.30
N TRP A 90 -4.86 -9.38 -11.44
CA TRP A 90 -5.08 -9.14 -10.00
C TRP A 90 -3.83 -8.61 -9.30
N ARG A 91 -2.65 -9.15 -9.63
CA ARG A 91 -1.38 -8.65 -9.10
C ARG A 91 -1.09 -7.22 -9.56
N LEU A 92 -1.34 -6.94 -10.85
CA LEU A 92 -1.13 -5.61 -11.42
C LEU A 92 -2.07 -4.59 -10.75
N LEU A 93 -3.37 -4.90 -10.65
CA LEU A 93 -4.36 -4.04 -10.00
C LEU A 93 -4.01 -3.77 -8.53
N ALA A 94 -3.61 -4.80 -7.78
CA ALA A 94 -3.20 -4.65 -6.39
C ALA A 94 -2.00 -3.70 -6.25
N ARG A 95 -0.96 -3.90 -7.07
CA ARG A 95 0.23 -3.03 -7.08
C ARG A 95 -0.09 -1.61 -7.52
N MET A 96 -0.95 -1.44 -8.53
CA MET A 96 -1.41 -0.12 -8.98
C MET A 96 -2.18 0.61 -7.88
N GLY A 97 -3.05 -0.09 -7.14
CA GLY A 97 -3.79 0.48 -6.02
C GLY A 97 -2.88 0.95 -4.89
N VAL A 98 -1.92 0.11 -4.48
CA VAL A 98 -0.92 0.48 -3.46
C VAL A 98 -0.05 1.65 -3.92
N ALA A 99 0.41 1.62 -5.18
CA ALA A 99 1.19 2.71 -5.75
C ALA A 99 0.40 4.02 -5.82
N PHE A 100 -0.89 3.96 -6.18
CA PHE A 100 -1.79 5.10 -6.17
C PHE A 100 -1.89 5.70 -4.76
N CYS A 101 -2.20 4.89 -3.74
CA CYS A 101 -2.29 5.37 -2.34
C CYS A 101 -1.00 6.05 -1.88
N LEU A 102 0.16 5.42 -2.08
CA LEU A 102 1.45 5.96 -1.65
C LEU A 102 1.82 7.22 -2.43
N LEU A 103 1.53 7.28 -3.73
CA LEU A 103 1.77 8.45 -4.56
C LEU A 103 0.88 9.62 -4.13
N THR A 104 -0.42 9.39 -3.90
CA THR A 104 -1.33 10.42 -3.41
C THR A 104 -0.85 10.96 -2.07
N PHE A 105 -0.42 10.09 -1.14
CA PHE A 105 0.12 10.51 0.15
C PHE A 105 1.41 11.33 0.00
N ALA A 106 2.32 10.90 -0.88
CA ALA A 106 3.56 11.61 -1.18
C ALA A 106 3.31 13.00 -1.76
N LEU A 107 2.41 13.10 -2.75
CA LEU A 107 2.03 14.37 -3.38
C LEU A 107 1.33 15.30 -2.39
N ASN A 108 0.45 14.77 -1.54
CA ASN A 108 -0.19 15.55 -0.49
C ASN A 108 0.86 16.17 0.45
N ASN A 109 1.82 15.35 0.93
CA ASN A 109 2.89 15.85 1.80
C ASN A 109 3.78 16.88 1.07
N LEU A 110 4.08 16.66 -0.21
CA LEU A 110 4.86 17.59 -1.03
C LEU A 110 4.14 18.93 -1.30
N SER A 111 2.81 18.93 -1.31
CA SER A 111 2.00 20.14 -1.52
C SER A 111 2.00 21.10 -0.33
N TYR A 112 2.43 20.64 0.84
CA TYR A 112 2.52 21.47 2.04
C TYR A 112 3.84 22.24 2.10
N ALA A 113 3.81 23.49 2.54
CA ALA A 113 4.98 24.37 2.64
C ALA A 113 5.18 24.88 4.07
N PRO A 114 6.32 24.57 4.74
CA PRO A 114 7.42 23.73 4.27
C PRO A 114 7.07 22.22 4.29
N PRO A 115 7.58 21.40 3.36
CA PRO A 115 7.26 19.97 3.33
C PRO A 115 7.71 19.27 4.61
N PRO A 116 6.86 18.39 5.21
CA PRO A 116 7.25 17.61 6.36
C PRO A 116 8.33 16.57 5.99
N LEU A 117 9.14 16.14 6.96
CA LEU A 117 10.19 15.14 6.75
C LEU A 117 9.66 13.81 6.19
N SER A 118 8.41 13.46 6.52
CA SER A 118 7.68 12.31 5.98
C SER A 118 7.55 12.30 4.46
N THR A 119 7.63 13.48 3.81
CA THR A 119 7.62 13.62 2.34
C THR A 119 8.71 12.78 1.68
N VAL A 120 9.90 12.72 2.29
CA VAL A 120 11.02 11.93 1.75
C VAL A 120 10.68 10.44 1.78
N THR A 121 10.17 9.96 2.92
CA THR A 121 9.78 8.55 3.08
C THR A 121 8.68 8.14 2.11
N TYR A 122 7.59 8.91 2.03
CA TYR A 122 6.49 8.60 1.11
C TYR A 122 6.90 8.77 -0.36
N GLY A 123 7.79 9.71 -0.67
CA GLY A 123 8.42 9.86 -1.98
C GLY A 123 9.14 8.59 -2.41
N PHE A 124 10.07 8.09 -1.60
CA PHE A 124 10.77 6.84 -1.91
C PHE A 124 9.84 5.63 -1.99
N LEU A 125 8.89 5.51 -1.07
CA LEU A 125 7.90 4.41 -1.08
C LEU A 125 7.05 4.43 -2.36
N SER A 126 6.61 5.61 -2.80
CA SER A 126 5.82 5.77 -4.03
C SER A 126 6.62 5.41 -5.28
N LEU A 127 7.87 5.89 -5.39
CA LEU A 127 8.76 5.55 -6.52
C LEU A 127 9.00 4.04 -6.60
N TRP A 128 9.20 3.40 -5.46
CA TRP A 128 9.47 1.97 -5.40
C TRP A 128 8.21 1.14 -5.66
N ALA A 129 7.03 1.60 -5.22
CA ALA A 129 5.76 1.00 -5.58
C ALA A 129 5.46 1.11 -7.09
N LEU A 130 5.73 2.26 -7.70
CA LEU A 130 5.63 2.46 -9.15
C LEU A 130 6.60 1.54 -9.91
N TRP A 131 7.83 1.38 -9.42
CA TRP A 131 8.78 0.42 -9.97
C TRP A 131 8.27 -1.03 -9.89
N GLY A 132 7.58 -1.38 -8.78
CA GLY A 132 6.89 -2.66 -8.61
C GLY A 132 5.79 -2.89 -9.65
N VAL A 133 5.02 -1.84 -9.97
CA VAL A 133 4.00 -1.87 -11.06
C VAL A 133 4.66 -2.14 -12.40
N LEU A 134 5.67 -1.35 -12.79
CA LEU A 134 6.34 -1.44 -14.09
C LEU A 134 7.00 -2.80 -14.34
N ARG A 135 7.51 -3.45 -13.30
CA ARG A 135 8.13 -4.79 -13.40
C ARG A 135 7.14 -5.94 -13.25
N THR A 136 5.84 -5.68 -13.17
CA THR A 136 4.85 -6.76 -13.12
C THR A 136 4.90 -7.53 -14.45
N LYS A 137 5.33 -8.78 -14.40
CA LYS A 137 5.33 -9.70 -15.55
C LYS A 137 4.21 -10.74 -15.45
N ALA A 138 3.69 -11.13 -16.60
CA ALA A 138 2.68 -12.18 -16.73
C ALA A 138 3.17 -13.54 -16.23
N SER A 139 4.47 -13.81 -16.32
CA SER A 139 5.11 -15.08 -15.92
C SER A 139 5.13 -15.34 -14.40
N GLY A 140 4.80 -14.34 -13.57
CA GLY A 140 4.86 -14.49 -12.11
C GLY A 140 6.26 -14.42 -11.50
N ARG A 141 7.31 -14.29 -12.31
CA ARG A 141 8.72 -14.16 -11.92
C ARG A 141 9.24 -12.76 -12.20
#